data_AF-A8ST19-F1
#
_entry.id   AF-A8ST19-F1
#
_cell.length_a   1.000
_cell.length_b   1.000
_cell.length_c   1.000
_cell.angle_alpha   90.00
_cell.angle_beta   90.00
_cell.angle_gamma   90.00
#
_symmetry.space_group_name_H-M   'P 1'
#
loop_
_entity.id
_entity.type
_entity.pdbx_description
1 polymer ?
#
loop_
_entity_poly.entity_id
_entity_poly.type
_entity_poly.pdbx_seq_one_letter_code
_entity_poly.pdbx_strand_id
1 'polypeptide(L)'
;LPNHYQNHWFPDKPTKGSGYRCIRIVNNKMDPLLDKAGAASGVSENELLSFLPSELTVWVDPSEVSYRIGEDGSIGVLFGDDVKEESDDEEEQQQQPSSIQDFPLPNYSDIRCCLGKQTQDGMSLVAAFVAS
;
A
#
# COMPACT_ATOMS: atom_id res chain seq x y z
N LEU A 1 -6.98 10.83 -3.34
CA LEU A 1 -7.68 10.63 -2.02
C LEU A 1 -8.01 11.88 -1.16
N PRO A 2 -7.31 13.04 -1.23
CA PRO A 2 -7.40 14.11 -0.22
C PRO A 2 -8.80 14.63 0.13
N ASN A 3 -9.67 14.81 -0.88
CA ASN A 3 -11.03 15.31 -0.66
C ASN A 3 -11.93 14.30 0.05
N HIS A 4 -11.66 13.00 -0.08
CA HIS A 4 -12.48 11.96 0.52
C HIS A 4 -12.29 11.91 2.05
N TYR A 5 -11.07 12.17 2.54
CA TYR A 5 -10.73 12.07 3.96
C TYR A 5 -10.87 13.39 4.73
N GLN A 6 -11.20 14.50 4.08
CA GLN A 6 -11.16 15.85 4.68
C GLN A 6 -11.86 15.98 6.05
N ASN A 7 -13.04 15.37 6.22
CA ASN A 7 -13.81 15.42 7.48
C ASN A 7 -13.57 14.20 8.40
N HIS A 8 -12.70 13.30 7.98
CA HIS A 8 -12.35 12.08 8.67
C HIS A 8 -10.84 11.98 8.85
N TRP A 9 -10.10 13.10 8.94
CA TRP A 9 -8.66 13.12 9.18
C TRP A 9 -8.36 13.86 10.49
N PHE A 10 -7.86 13.15 11.49
CA PHE A 10 -7.66 13.69 12.85
C PHE A 10 -6.23 13.39 13.34
N PRO A 11 -5.24 14.25 13.07
CA PRO A 11 -3.85 14.03 13.50
C PRO A 11 -3.69 13.79 15.00
N ASP A 12 -4.44 14.50 15.84
CA ASP A 12 -4.38 14.33 17.30
C ASP A 12 -5.02 13.03 17.80
N LYS A 13 -5.80 12.35 16.95
CA LYS A 13 -6.48 11.08 17.25
C LYS A 13 -6.45 10.18 16.01
N PRO A 14 -5.27 9.62 15.63
CA PRO A 14 -5.08 8.97 14.33
C PRO A 14 -6.11 7.87 14.02
N THR A 15 -6.44 7.05 15.02
CA THR A 15 -7.40 5.94 14.88
C THR A 15 -8.85 6.39 14.69
N LYS A 16 -9.18 7.66 15.01
CA LYS A 16 -10.53 8.19 14.80
C LYS A 16 -10.81 8.26 13.30
N GLY A 17 -11.87 7.57 12.86
CA GLY A 17 -12.24 7.50 11.44
C GLY A 17 -11.39 6.53 10.62
N SER A 18 -10.47 5.76 11.22
CA SER A 18 -9.64 4.78 10.52
C SER A 18 -10.47 3.79 9.69
N GLY A 19 -11.57 3.26 10.25
CA GLY A 19 -12.49 2.39 9.52
C GLY A 19 -13.19 3.03 8.30
N TYR A 20 -13.34 4.36 8.28
CA TYR A 20 -13.87 5.08 7.11
C TYR A 20 -12.83 5.21 6.01
N ARG A 21 -11.55 5.39 6.39
CA ARG A 21 -10.41 5.51 5.47
C ARG A 21 -9.83 4.16 5.04
N CYS A 22 -10.29 3.08 5.68
CA CYS A 22 -9.87 1.72 5.40
C CYS A 22 -10.24 1.35 3.97
N ILE A 23 -9.23 0.92 3.20
CA ILE A 23 -9.40 0.37 1.85
C ILE A 23 -9.42 -1.14 1.98
N ARG A 24 -10.42 -1.81 1.41
CA ARG A 24 -10.56 -3.26 1.62
C ARG A 24 -11.06 -4.03 0.40
N ILE A 25 -10.37 -5.14 0.13
CA ILE A 25 -10.74 -6.16 -0.85
C ILE A 25 -11.04 -7.44 -0.08
N VAL A 26 -12.23 -8.00 -0.25
CA VAL A 26 -12.64 -9.29 0.33
C VAL A 26 -13.57 -10.00 -0.66
N ASN A 27 -13.38 -11.30 -0.87
CA ASN A 27 -14.21 -12.11 -1.78
C ASN A 27 -14.36 -11.49 -3.18
N ASN A 28 -13.27 -10.99 -3.75
CA ASN A 28 -13.21 -10.33 -5.05
C ASN A 28 -14.06 -9.06 -5.17
N LYS A 29 -14.50 -8.48 -4.05
CA LYS A 29 -15.19 -7.20 -4.03
C LYS A 29 -14.16 -6.08 -3.92
N MET A 30 -14.03 -5.28 -4.97
CA MET A 30 -13.11 -4.14 -5.00
C MET A 30 -13.60 -2.98 -4.12
N ASP A 31 -12.65 -2.27 -3.52
CA ASP A 31 -12.93 -1.02 -2.82
C ASP A 31 -13.32 0.08 -3.84
N PRO A 32 -14.40 0.84 -3.64
CA PRO A 32 -14.82 1.88 -4.58
C PRO A 32 -13.77 2.97 -4.84
N LEU A 33 -12.81 3.21 -3.93
CA LEU A 33 -11.73 4.16 -4.15
C LEU A 33 -10.68 3.59 -5.12
N LEU A 34 -10.34 2.31 -4.97
CA LEU A 34 -9.43 1.61 -5.89
C LEU A 34 -10.06 1.48 -7.27
N ASP A 35 -11.33 1.12 -7.37
CA ASP A 35 -12.05 1.03 -8.65
C ASP A 35 -12.06 2.38 -9.39
N LYS A 36 -12.42 3.47 -8.69
CA LYS A 36 -12.39 4.82 -9.27
C LYS A 36 -11.01 5.24 -9.75
N ALA A 37 -9.97 4.95 -8.97
CA ALA A 37 -8.61 5.33 -9.32
C ALA A 37 -8.05 4.45 -10.46
N GLY A 38 -8.41 3.16 -10.50
CA GLY A 38 -8.16 2.27 -11.63
C GLY A 38 -8.80 2.80 -12.91
N ALA A 39 -10.10 3.11 -12.85
CA ALA A 39 -10.83 3.67 -13.97
C ALA A 39 -10.21 4.99 -14.47
N ALA A 40 -9.81 5.88 -13.57
CA ALA A 40 -9.11 7.13 -13.92
C ALA A 40 -7.74 6.90 -14.58
N SER A 41 -7.11 5.76 -14.30
CA SER A 41 -5.81 5.34 -14.85
C SER A 41 -5.95 4.46 -16.12
N GLY A 42 -7.19 4.12 -16.49
CA GLY A 42 -7.50 3.23 -17.61
C GLY A 42 -7.19 1.76 -17.33
N VAL A 43 -7.37 1.33 -16.08
CA VAL A 43 -7.17 -0.04 -15.57
C VAL A 43 -8.52 -0.59 -15.15
N SER A 44 -8.88 -1.76 -15.62
CA SER A 44 -10.16 -2.38 -15.26
C SER A 44 -10.13 -2.99 -13.85
N GLU A 45 -11.30 -3.14 -13.23
CA GLU A 45 -11.46 -3.83 -11.94
C GLU A 45 -10.86 -5.24 -11.97
N ASN A 46 -11.06 -5.99 -13.06
CA ASN A 46 -10.51 -7.33 -13.22
C ASN A 46 -8.98 -7.34 -13.27
N GLU A 47 -8.36 -6.34 -13.92
CA GLU A 47 -6.90 -6.19 -13.90
C GLU A 47 -6.41 -5.88 -12.49
N LEU A 48 -7.06 -4.95 -11.77
CA LEU A 48 -6.72 -4.67 -10.38
C LEU A 48 -6.81 -5.91 -9.49
N LEU A 49 -7.89 -6.70 -9.61
CA LEU A 49 -8.07 -7.95 -8.88
C LEU A 49 -7.03 -9.01 -9.27
N SER A 50 -6.43 -8.94 -10.45
CA SER A 50 -5.34 -9.83 -10.86
C SER A 50 -3.98 -9.44 -10.27
N PHE A 51 -3.81 -8.17 -9.90
CA PHE A 51 -2.55 -7.65 -9.33
C PHE A 51 -2.57 -7.62 -7.79
N LEU A 52 -3.75 -7.54 -7.18
CA LEU A 52 -3.93 -7.37 -5.74
C LEU A 52 -4.35 -8.69 -5.06
N PRO A 53 -3.97 -8.90 -3.79
CA PRO A 53 -4.48 -10.03 -3.01
C PRO A 53 -6.01 -10.00 -2.92
N SER A 54 -6.65 -11.17 -2.97
CA SER A 54 -8.11 -11.34 -2.87
C SER A 54 -8.68 -10.91 -1.51
N GLU A 55 -7.82 -10.90 -0.49
CA GLU A 55 -8.11 -10.46 0.86
C GLU A 55 -7.01 -9.47 1.28
N LEU A 56 -7.30 -8.18 1.12
CA LEU A 56 -6.40 -7.10 1.46
C LEU A 56 -7.15 -6.06 2.29
N THR A 57 -6.55 -5.64 3.40
CA THR A 57 -7.04 -4.50 4.18
C THR A 57 -5.90 -3.51 4.35
N VAL A 58 -6.15 -2.23 4.09
CA VAL A 58 -5.16 -1.15 4.24
C VAL A 58 -5.77 -0.07 5.10
N TRP A 59 -5.05 0.35 6.13
CA TRP A 59 -5.40 1.48 6.98
C TRP A 59 -4.52 2.67 6.58
N VAL A 60 -5.17 3.78 6.26
CA VAL A 60 -4.50 5.03 5.91
C VAL A 60 -4.78 6.00 7.04
N ASP A 61 -3.90 6.05 8.02
CA ASP A 61 -4.06 6.84 9.24
C ASP A 61 -3.04 7.98 9.30
N PRO A 62 -3.30 9.06 10.06
CA PRO A 62 -2.30 10.08 10.29
C PRO A 62 -1.00 9.47 10.82
N SER A 63 0.11 9.75 10.12
CA SER A 63 1.45 9.25 10.41
C SER A 63 1.70 7.74 10.21
N GLU A 64 0.70 6.96 9.77
CA GLU A 64 0.89 5.53 9.53
C GLU A 64 0.03 5.02 8.36
N VAL A 65 0.63 4.23 7.49
CA VAL A 65 -0.08 3.38 6.54
C VAL A 65 0.31 1.94 6.82
N SER A 66 -0.66 1.13 7.20
CA SER A 66 -0.47 -0.28 7.53
C SER A 66 -1.43 -1.16 6.75
N TYR A 67 -1.14 -2.45 6.66
CA TYR A 67 -1.89 -3.39 5.85
C TYR A 67 -1.97 -4.78 6.47
N ARG A 68 -2.92 -5.56 5.98
CA ARG A 68 -3.06 -6.99 6.26
C ARG A 68 -3.44 -7.73 4.99
N ILE A 69 -2.81 -8.88 4.77
CA ILE A 69 -3.16 -9.81 3.70
C ILE A 69 -3.79 -11.06 4.33
N GLY A 70 -5.00 -11.42 3.90
CA GLY A 70 -5.79 -12.51 4.49
C GLY A 70 -6.56 -12.10 5.75
N GLU A 71 -7.60 -12.87 6.11
CA GLU A 71 -8.34 -12.66 7.36
C GLU A 71 -7.46 -12.85 8.62
N ASP A 72 -6.58 -13.86 8.60
CA ASP A 72 -5.69 -14.24 9.71
C ASP A 72 -4.25 -13.70 9.55
N GLY A 73 -4.02 -12.78 8.61
CA GLY A 73 -2.69 -12.22 8.36
C GLY A 73 -2.15 -11.34 9.49
N SER A 74 -0.82 -11.23 9.57
CA SER A 74 -0.15 -10.23 10.39
C SER A 74 -0.36 -8.81 9.82
N ILE A 75 -0.22 -7.81 10.70
CA ILE A 75 -0.23 -6.40 10.30
C ILE A 75 1.19 -5.99 9.92
N GLY A 76 1.39 -5.56 8.68
CA GLY A 76 2.62 -4.92 8.22
C GLY A 76 2.47 -3.40 8.13
N VAL A 77 3.56 -2.66 8.24
CA VAL A 77 3.59 -1.19 8.12
C VAL A 77 4.27 -0.81 6.81
N LEU A 78 3.56 -0.10 5.92
CA LEU A 78 4.12 0.44 4.68
C LEU A 78 4.79 1.80 4.90
N PHE A 79 4.24 2.60 5.80
CA PHE A 79 4.76 3.92 6.15
C PHE A 79 4.45 4.19 7.61
N GLY A 80 5.41 4.70 8.37
CA GLY A 80 5.22 5.05 9.77
C GLY A 80 6.51 5.54 10.41
N ASP A 81 6.42 6.14 11.59
CA ASP A 81 7.59 6.56 12.35
C ASP A 81 8.38 5.36 12.92
N ASP A 82 7.71 4.21 13.06
CA ASP A 82 8.24 2.94 13.59
C ASP A 82 8.47 1.87 12.49
N VAL A 83 8.94 2.26 11.29
CA VAL A 83 9.43 1.25 10.33
C VAL A 83 10.70 0.64 10.92
N LYS A 84 10.54 -0.42 11.72
CA LYS A 84 11.61 -1.33 12.07
C LYS A 84 11.81 -2.22 10.85
N GLU A 85 12.92 -2.03 10.17
CA GLU A 85 13.48 -3.02 9.25
C GLU A 85 13.36 -4.40 9.92
N GLU A 86 12.51 -5.27 9.38
CA GLU A 86 12.43 -6.65 9.83
C GLU A 86 13.80 -7.28 9.55
N SER A 87 14.59 -7.46 10.60
CA SER A 87 15.83 -8.21 10.55
C SER A 87 15.47 -9.69 10.49
N ASP A 88 15.54 -10.27 9.29
CA ASP A 88 15.65 -11.72 9.13
C ASP A 88 16.98 -12.16 9.78
N ASP A 89 16.88 -12.77 10.96
CA ASP A 89 17.99 -13.50 11.58
C ASP A 89 18.26 -14.79 10.78
N GLU A 90 19.11 -14.70 9.75
CA GLU A 90 19.85 -15.85 9.22
C GLU A 90 21.35 -15.67 9.48
N GLU A 91 21.87 -16.43 10.45
CA GLU A 91 23.29 -16.69 10.63
C GLU A 91 23.84 -17.46 9.41
N GLU A 92 24.85 -16.93 8.69
CA GLU A 92 26.19 -17.56 8.53
C GLU A 92 27.17 -16.71 7.68
N GLN A 93 28.12 -16.09 8.38
CA GLN A 93 29.50 -15.69 8.08
C GLN A 93 30.03 -15.40 6.64
N GLN A 94 30.54 -14.16 6.52
CA GLN A 94 31.76 -13.67 5.82
C GLN A 94 31.79 -13.49 4.29
N GLN A 95 31.45 -12.27 3.82
CA GLN A 95 32.35 -11.27 3.18
C GLN A 95 31.55 -10.20 2.38
N GLN A 96 31.72 -8.91 2.72
CA GLN A 96 31.33 -7.73 1.91
C GLN A 96 32.16 -7.66 0.60
N PRO A 97 31.71 -7.03 -0.51
CA PRO A 97 31.16 -5.65 -0.62
C PRO A 97 29.95 -5.54 -1.60
N SER A 98 29.22 -4.46 -1.87
CA SER A 98 29.34 -2.99 -1.74
C SER A 98 27.94 -2.37 -1.94
N SER A 99 27.65 -1.28 -1.23
CA SER A 99 26.71 -0.19 -1.55
C SER A 99 25.51 -0.47 -2.46
N ILE A 100 24.30 -0.50 -1.88
CA ILE A 100 23.08 -0.08 -2.59
C ILE A 100 22.61 1.22 -1.94
N GLN A 101 23.19 2.32 -2.42
CA GLN A 101 22.57 3.64 -2.31
C GLN A 101 21.82 3.89 -3.62
N ASP A 102 20.67 4.55 -3.51
CA ASP A 102 19.80 5.02 -4.60
C ASP A 102 18.88 4.00 -5.29
N PHE A 103 17.79 3.63 -4.63
CA PHE A 103 16.52 3.51 -5.34
C PHE A 103 15.78 4.86 -5.22
N PRO A 104 15.81 5.73 -6.25
CA PRO A 104 14.94 6.89 -6.26
C PRO A 104 13.50 6.40 -6.25
N LEU A 105 12.71 6.83 -5.25
CA LEU A 105 11.27 6.60 -5.20
C LEU A 105 10.71 6.96 -6.58
N PRO A 106 10.08 6.01 -7.31
CA PRO A 106 9.53 6.33 -8.61
C PRO A 106 8.52 7.47 -8.42
N ASN A 107 8.47 8.40 -9.36
CA ASN A 107 7.43 9.42 -9.34
C ASN A 107 6.07 8.71 -9.45
N TYR A 108 5.41 8.52 -8.30
CA TYR A 108 4.15 7.79 -8.12
C TYR A 108 2.94 8.51 -8.72
N SER A 109 3.14 9.65 -9.41
CA SER A 109 2.07 10.41 -10.05
C SER A 109 1.40 9.70 -11.22
N ASP A 110 1.90 8.54 -11.66
CA ASP A 110 1.39 7.83 -12.82
C ASP A 110 1.21 6.33 -12.49
N ILE A 111 -0.01 5.95 -12.09
CA ILE A 111 -0.38 4.58 -11.76
C ILE A 111 -0.07 3.64 -12.94
N ARG A 112 -0.14 4.13 -14.19
CA ARG A 112 0.30 3.40 -15.38
C ARG A 112 1.80 3.11 -15.43
N CYS A 113 2.65 3.96 -14.87
CA CYS A 113 4.10 3.72 -14.80
C CYS A 113 4.41 2.60 -13.80
N CYS A 114 3.70 2.56 -12.67
CA CYS A 114 3.76 1.44 -11.72
C CYS A 114 3.27 0.15 -12.37
N LEU A 115 2.20 0.18 -13.17
CA LEU A 115 1.68 -1.01 -13.86
C LEU A 115 2.48 -1.44 -15.10
N GLY A 116 3.17 -0.51 -15.76
CA GLY A 116 3.97 -0.75 -16.97
C GLY A 116 5.40 -1.23 -16.67
N LYS A 117 5.91 -0.94 -15.47
CA LYS A 117 7.01 -1.72 -14.89
C LYS A 117 6.38 -2.99 -14.34
N GLN A 118 7.00 -4.12 -14.58
CA GLN A 118 6.57 -5.42 -14.05
C GLN A 118 6.73 -5.40 -12.52
N THR A 119 5.85 -4.69 -11.79
CA THR A 119 5.84 -4.64 -10.32
C THR A 119 5.37 -6.00 -9.86
N GLN A 120 6.32 -6.81 -9.38
CA GLN A 120 6.05 -8.15 -8.87
C GLN A 120 5.35 -8.13 -7.50
N ASP A 121 5.10 -6.93 -6.93
CA ASP A 121 4.48 -6.74 -5.64
C ASP A 121 3.18 -5.92 -5.75
N GLY A 122 2.02 -6.57 -5.55
CA GLY A 122 0.73 -5.88 -5.46
C GLY A 122 0.70 -4.75 -4.41
N MET A 123 1.63 -4.78 -3.44
CA MET A 123 1.77 -3.75 -2.40
C MET A 123 2.31 -2.41 -2.93
N SER A 124 3.18 -2.41 -3.95
CA SER A 124 3.67 -1.16 -4.56
C SER A 124 2.57 -0.45 -5.33
N LEU A 125 1.65 -1.21 -5.93
CA LEU A 125 0.44 -0.67 -6.56
C LEU A 125 -0.48 -0.01 -5.53
N VAL A 126 -0.69 -0.65 -4.37
CA VAL A 126 -1.46 -0.08 -3.25
C VAL A 126 -0.83 1.22 -2.75
N ALA A 127 0.49 1.24 -2.56
CA ALA A 127 1.20 2.46 -2.15
C ALA A 127 1.02 3.60 -3.18
N ALA A 128 1.07 3.30 -4.48
CA ALA A 128 0.80 4.27 -5.53
C ALA A 128 -0.62 4.84 -5.47
N PHE A 129 -1.63 3.99 -5.19
CA PHE A 129 -3.01 4.42 -4.99
C PHE A 129 -3.17 5.32 -3.76
N VAL A 130 -2.51 4.98 -2.66
CA VAL A 130 -2.54 5.79 -1.43
C VAL A 130 -1.86 7.15 -1.63
N ALA A 131 -0.81 7.20 -2.45
CA ALA A 131 -0.07 8.43 -2.76
C ALA A 131 -0.76 9.37 -3.77
N SER A 132 -1.81 8.92 -4.47
CA SER A 132 -2.54 9.65 -5.53
C SER A 132 -3.83 10.35 -5.04
#